data_AF-A0A179I186-F1
#
_entry.id   AF-A0A179I186-F1
#
_cell.length_a   1.000
_cell.length_b   1.000
_cell.length_c   1.000
_cell.angle_alpha   90.00
_cell.angle_beta   90.00
_cell.angle_gamma   90.00
#
_symmetry.space_group_name_H-M   'P 1'
#
loop_
_entity.id
_entity.type
_entity.pdbx_description
1 polymer ?
#
loop_
_entity_poly.entity_id
_entity_poly.type
_entity_poly.pdbx_seq_one_letter_code
_entity_poly.pdbx_strand_id
1 'polypeptide(L)'
;MALVICSQSYDSADQIAQIAQTPVLLTLTGSHDGLSAPILFDHELAKQSTVFSGKVVARMMLEAAIDFVMALEEREALALGHQPDMAAALQDPFMKKFFTGMYAFQARKLGWNEEEVPFPSGPSSTWVDREMCADWEDEGIEGLA
;
A
#
# COMPACT_ATOMS: atom_id res chain seq x y z
N MET A 1 0.86 1.71 12.54
CA MET A 1 -0.21 2.73 12.47
C MET A 1 -1.52 2.04 12.14
N ALA A 2 -2.67 2.60 12.55
CA ALA A 2 -3.98 2.07 12.19
C ALA A 2 -4.93 3.21 11.80
N LEU A 3 -5.68 3.02 10.72
CA LEU A 3 -6.74 3.93 10.28
C LEU A 3 -8.09 3.29 10.63
N VAL A 4 -8.92 4.01 11.37
CA VAL A 4 -10.21 3.52 11.86
C VAL A 4 -11.32 4.38 11.31
N ILE A 5 -12.25 3.76 10.58
CA ILE A 5 -13.49 4.38 10.15
C ILE A 5 -14.54 4.13 11.24
N CYS A 6 -15.04 5.21 11.85
CA CYS A 6 -16.06 5.09 12.90
C CYS A 6 -17.43 4.92 12.25
N SER A 7 -17.98 3.71 12.24
CA SER A 7 -19.30 3.42 11.66
C SER A 7 -20.41 4.30 12.24
N GLN A 8 -20.32 4.67 13.53
CA GLN A 8 -21.26 5.58 14.20
C GLN A 8 -21.19 7.04 13.71
N SER A 9 -20.23 7.37 12.84
CA SER A 9 -20.19 8.68 12.16
C SER A 9 -21.01 8.71 10.87
N TYR A 10 -21.66 7.60 10.50
CA TYR A 10 -22.47 7.47 9.29
C TYR A 10 -23.83 6.84 9.66
N ASP A 11 -24.92 7.59 9.54
CA ASP A 11 -26.26 7.04 9.79
C ASP A 11 -26.80 6.25 8.58
N SER A 12 -26.32 6.54 7.38
CA SER A 12 -26.59 5.76 6.16
C SER A 12 -25.45 5.88 5.13
N ALA A 13 -25.34 4.90 4.23
CA ALA A 13 -24.31 4.90 3.17
C ALA A 13 -24.42 6.11 2.23
N ASP A 14 -25.64 6.64 2.06
CA ASP A 14 -25.95 7.78 1.20
C ASP A 14 -25.37 9.11 1.71
N GLN A 15 -24.93 9.15 2.98
CA GLN A 15 -24.27 10.33 3.57
C GLN A 15 -22.80 10.44 3.17
N ILE A 16 -22.20 9.38 2.61
CA ILE A 16 -20.84 9.40 2.07
C ILE A 16 -20.90 9.87 0.61
N ALA A 17 -21.32 11.12 0.41
CA ALA A 17 -21.35 11.72 -0.93
C ALA A 17 -19.93 11.89 -1.50
N GLN A 18 -18.93 12.06 -0.62
CA GLN A 18 -17.52 12.13 -0.98
C GLN A 18 -16.68 11.33 0.03
N ILE A 19 -16.13 10.21 -0.43
CA ILE A 19 -15.29 9.32 0.40
C ILE A 19 -14.09 10.08 1.00
N ALA A 20 -13.51 11.04 0.27
CA ALA A 20 -12.41 11.88 0.75
C ALA A 20 -12.73 12.62 2.08
N GLN A 21 -13.97 13.07 2.26
CA GLN A 21 -14.40 13.86 3.43
C GLN A 21 -14.82 13.01 4.63
N THR A 22 -14.76 11.69 4.50
CA THR A 22 -15.05 10.69 5.54
C THR A 22 -14.19 10.96 6.78
N PRO A 23 -14.76 11.33 7.94
CA PRO A 23 -13.99 11.43 9.17
C PRO A 23 -13.46 10.06 9.61
N VAL A 24 -12.15 10.02 9.88
CA VAL A 24 -11.41 8.84 10.33
C VAL A 24 -10.60 9.16 11.59
N LEU A 25 -10.21 8.11 12.31
CA LEU A 25 -9.26 8.19 13.41
C LEU A 25 -7.95 7.53 12.98
N LEU A 26 -6.87 8.31 12.99
CA LEU A 26 -5.52 7.81 12.77
C LEU A 26 -4.85 7.56 14.12
N THR A 27 -4.47 6.31 14.37
CA THR A 27 -3.87 5.88 15.63
C THR A 27 -2.41 5.48 15.44
N LEU A 28 -1.53 6.09 16.23
CA LEU A 28 -0.13 5.66 16.33
C LEU A 28 -0.07 4.41 17.23
N THR A 29 0.44 3.30 16.67
CA THR A 29 0.48 2.00 17.36
C THR A 29 1.62 1.89 18.37
N GLY A 30 2.54 2.86 18.40
CA GLY A 30 3.72 2.87 19.28
C GLY A 30 4.85 1.93 18.85
N SER A 31 4.66 1.20 17.74
CA SER A 31 5.74 0.42 17.11
C SER A 31 6.57 1.36 16.25
N HIS A 32 7.84 1.49 16.61
CA HIS A 32 8.80 2.33 15.89
C HIS A 32 9.97 1.52 15.30
N ASP A 33 10.03 0.22 15.60
CA ASP A 33 11.09 -0.65 15.09
C ASP A 33 11.06 -0.71 13.56
N GLY A 34 12.21 -0.46 12.94
CA GLY A 34 12.38 -0.49 11.48
C GLY A 34 12.02 0.79 10.74
N LEU A 35 11.60 1.86 11.44
CA LEU A 35 11.37 3.18 10.83
C LEU A 35 12.65 4.00 10.78
N SER A 36 12.82 4.80 9.72
CA SER A 36 13.93 5.74 9.56
C SER A 36 13.88 6.90 10.57
N ALA A 37 12.68 7.27 11.03
CA ALA A 37 12.46 8.30 12.03
C ALA A 37 11.15 8.10 12.79
N PRO A 38 11.02 8.64 14.02
CA PRO A 38 9.76 8.64 14.75
C PRO A 38 8.61 9.22 13.92
N ILE A 39 7.40 8.67 14.10
CA ILE A 39 6.17 9.22 13.51
C ILE A 39 5.63 10.23 14.52
N LEU A 40 5.54 11.48 14.09
CA LEU A 40 4.99 12.58 14.87
C LEU A 40 3.89 13.24 14.06
N PHE A 41 2.81 13.64 14.74
CA PHE A 41 1.84 14.54 14.13
C PHE A 41 2.45 15.95 14.05
N ASP A 42 2.19 16.64 12.95
CA ASP A 42 2.55 18.04 12.83
C ASP A 42 1.78 18.89 13.85
N HIS A 43 2.13 20.18 13.95
CA HIS A 43 1.52 21.07 14.93
C HIS A 43 0.01 21.24 14.81
N GLU A 44 -0.58 21.06 13.62
CA GLU A 44 -2.02 21.21 13.42
C GLU A 44 -2.76 19.90 13.76
N LEU A 45 -2.22 18.76 13.33
CA LEU A 45 -2.71 17.43 13.68
C LEU A 45 -2.55 17.14 15.19
N ALA A 46 -1.48 17.63 15.80
CA ALA A 46 -1.25 17.50 17.23
C ALA A 46 -2.34 18.21 18.06
N LYS A 47 -2.83 19.38 17.62
CA LYS A 47 -3.95 20.09 18.28
C LYS A 47 -5.26 19.30 18.21
N GLN A 48 -5.43 18.51 17.15
CA GLN A 48 -6.61 17.66 16.93
C GLN A 48 -6.42 16.24 17.47
N SER A 49 -5.27 15.98 18.10
CA SER A 49 -4.94 14.67 18.68
C SER A 49 -5.37 14.58 20.14
N THR A 50 -5.81 13.38 20.53
CA THR A 50 -6.16 13.04 21.91
C THR A 50 -5.49 11.72 22.26
N VAL A 51 -5.32 11.46 23.56
CA VAL A 51 -4.81 10.17 24.04
C VAL A 51 -5.98 9.29 24.39
N PHE A 52 -6.15 8.17 23.68
CA PHE A 52 -7.15 7.16 23.98
C PHE A 52 -6.48 5.84 24.29
N SER A 53 -6.72 5.29 25.49
CA SER A 53 -6.11 4.05 25.96
C SER A 53 -4.57 4.01 25.82
N GLY A 54 -3.90 5.13 26.13
CA GLY A 54 -2.44 5.26 26.05
C GLY A 54 -1.87 5.41 24.64
N LYS A 55 -2.72 5.50 23.60
CA LYS A 55 -2.32 5.73 22.21
C LYS A 55 -2.69 7.13 21.78
N VAL A 56 -1.83 7.77 20.99
CA VAL A 56 -2.13 9.05 20.36
C VAL A 56 -3.04 8.80 19.16
N VAL A 57 -4.20 9.45 19.16
CA VAL A 57 -5.24 9.34 18.14
C VAL A 57 -5.56 10.73 17.62
N ALA A 58 -5.46 10.92 16.31
CA ALA A 58 -5.89 12.16 15.64
C ALA A 58 -7.14 11.89 14.82
N ARG A 59 -8.15 12.77 14.93
CA ARG A 59 -9.33 12.75 14.07
C ARG A 59 -9.08 13.66 12.87
N MET A 60 -9.29 13.14 11.65
CA MET A 60 -9.08 13.90 10.41
C MET A 60 -9.97 13.35 9.29
N MET A 61 -9.96 14.00 8.12
CA MET A 61 -10.59 13.47 6.91
C MET A 61 -9.74 12.34 6.32
N LEU A 62 -10.38 11.41 5.60
CA LEU A 62 -9.70 10.28 4.96
C LEU A 62 -8.61 10.73 3.99
N GLU A 63 -8.88 11.76 3.19
CA GLU A 63 -7.90 12.34 2.26
C GLU A 63 -6.63 12.80 2.99
N ALA A 64 -6.77 13.62 4.03
CA ALA A 64 -5.64 14.06 4.85
C ALA A 64 -4.90 12.90 5.54
N ALA A 65 -5.62 11.83 5.91
CA ALA A 65 -4.99 10.65 6.48
C ALA A 65 -4.16 9.89 5.44
N ILE A 66 -4.68 9.77 4.20
CA ILE A 66 -3.96 9.15 3.08
C ILE A 66 -2.71 9.98 2.76
N ASP A 67 -2.83 11.29 2.61
CA ASP A 67 -1.69 12.19 2.35
C ASP A 67 -0.60 12.05 3.41
N PHE A 68 -0.99 11.98 4.68
CA PHE A 68 -0.06 11.75 5.78
C PHE A 68 0.63 10.39 5.68
N VAL A 69 -0.09 9.31 5.36
CA VAL A 69 0.51 7.97 5.18
C VAL A 69 1.46 7.96 3.98
N MET A 70 1.07 8.57 2.86
CA MET A 70 1.88 8.63 1.64
C MET A 70 3.16 9.43 1.86
N ALA A 71 3.11 10.54 2.59
CA ALA A 71 4.31 11.31 2.96
C ALA A 71 5.26 10.52 3.86
N LEU A 72 4.73 9.66 4.75
CA LEU A 72 5.56 8.75 5.54
C LEU A 72 6.21 7.69 4.65
N GLU A 73 5.47 7.09 3.72
CA GLU A 73 6.01 6.11 2.78
C GLU A 73 7.13 6.70 1.92
N GLU A 74 6.93 7.91 1.38
CA GLU A 74 7.97 8.62 0.61
C GLU A 74 9.23 8.85 1.46
N ARG A 75 9.06 9.28 2.71
CA ARG A 75 10.17 9.46 3.64
C ARG A 75 10.93 8.15 3.89
N GLU A 76 10.21 7.05 4.13
CA GLU A 76 10.84 5.75 4.34
C GLU A 76 11.52 5.24 3.07
N ALA A 77 10.91 5.43 1.89
CA ALA A 77 11.50 5.07 0.62
C ALA A 77 12.79 5.85 0.33
N LEU A 78 12.86 7.13 0.71
CA LEU A 78 14.07 7.94 0.59
C LEU A 78 15.18 7.49 1.55
N ALA A 79 14.84 7.00 2.74
CA ALA A 79 15.81 6.62 3.76
C ALA A 79 16.28 5.17 3.67
N LEU A 80 15.38 4.25 3.34
CA LEU A 80 15.58 2.79 3.40
C LEU A 80 15.43 2.11 2.03
N GLY A 81 15.04 2.86 0.99
CA GLY A 81 14.60 2.29 -0.27
C GLY A 81 13.19 1.71 -0.19
N HIS A 82 12.66 1.26 -1.33
CA HIS A 82 11.35 0.62 -1.36
C HIS A 82 11.40 -0.71 -0.60
N GLN A 83 10.48 -0.89 0.36
CA GLN A 83 10.35 -2.10 1.15
C GLN A 83 9.05 -2.85 0.78
N PRO A 84 9.01 -4.18 0.89
CA PRO A 84 10.15 -5.04 1.20
C PRO A 84 11.16 -5.09 0.04
N ASP A 85 12.45 -5.11 0.36
CA ASP A 85 13.48 -5.41 -0.64
C ASP A 85 13.30 -6.86 -1.10
N MET A 86 12.68 -7.02 -2.28
CA MET A 86 12.43 -8.33 -2.90
C MET A 86 13.73 -9.08 -3.15
N ALA A 87 14.84 -8.41 -3.48
CA ALA A 87 16.11 -9.07 -3.71
C ALA A 87 16.68 -9.65 -2.41
N ALA A 88 16.54 -8.92 -1.29
CA ALA A 88 16.88 -9.43 0.04
C ALA A 88 15.92 -10.55 0.49
N ALA A 89 14.61 -10.39 0.28
CA ALA A 89 13.62 -11.40 0.62
C ALA A 89 13.83 -12.73 -0.14
N LEU A 90 14.26 -12.66 -1.39
CA LEU A 90 14.59 -13.83 -2.22
C LEU A 90 15.91 -14.52 -1.82
N GLN A 91 16.70 -13.95 -0.90
CA GLN A 91 17.82 -14.68 -0.28
C GLN A 91 17.34 -15.72 0.72
N ASP A 92 16.17 -15.50 1.35
CA ASP A 92 15.58 -16.50 2.25
C ASP A 92 15.02 -17.68 1.43
N PRO A 93 15.48 -18.93 1.67
CA PRO A 93 15.06 -20.08 0.87
C PRO A 93 13.55 -20.37 0.93
N PHE A 94 12.91 -20.07 2.07
CA PHE A 94 11.48 -20.27 2.23
C PHE A 94 10.70 -19.22 1.42
N MET A 95 11.03 -17.95 1.57
CA MET A 95 10.42 -16.84 0.83
C MET A 95 10.64 -16.99 -0.67
N LYS A 96 11.84 -17.37 -1.10
CA LYS A 96 12.13 -17.68 -2.50
C LYS A 96 11.19 -18.77 -3.04
N LYS A 97 11.07 -19.89 -2.33
CA LYS A 97 10.17 -20.98 -2.73
C LYS A 97 8.70 -20.55 -2.74
N PHE A 98 8.29 -19.77 -1.75
CA PHE A 98 6.93 -19.25 -1.63
C PHE A 98 6.56 -18.34 -2.81
N PHE A 99 7.39 -17.33 -3.10
CA PHE A 99 7.15 -16.41 -4.21
C PHE A 99 7.23 -17.12 -5.56
N THR A 100 8.22 -18.00 -5.78
CA THR A 100 8.28 -18.81 -7.01
C THR A 100 7.01 -19.64 -7.19
N GLY A 101 6.48 -20.26 -6.12
CA GLY A 101 5.23 -21.01 -6.17
C GLY A 101 4.01 -20.14 -6.49
N MET A 102 3.91 -18.95 -5.89
CA MET A 102 2.86 -17.99 -6.20
C MET A 102 2.91 -17.50 -7.65
N TYR A 103 4.10 -17.14 -8.14
CA TYR A 103 4.28 -16.70 -9.52
C TYR A 103 3.98 -17.83 -10.52
N ALA A 104 4.42 -19.06 -10.25
CA ALA A 104 4.07 -20.22 -11.07
C ALA A 104 2.56 -20.46 -11.11
N PHE A 105 1.86 -20.33 -9.99
CA PHE A 105 0.41 -20.47 -9.93
C PHE A 105 -0.31 -19.40 -10.76
N GLN A 106 0.11 -18.13 -10.65
CA GLN A 106 -0.47 -17.04 -11.45
C GLN A 106 -0.15 -17.19 -12.93
N ALA A 107 1.09 -17.56 -13.29
CA ALA A 107 1.49 -17.80 -14.67
C ALA A 107 0.63 -18.91 -15.31
N ARG A 108 0.39 -20.02 -14.60
CA ARG A 108 -0.51 -21.09 -15.09
C ARG A 108 -1.95 -20.61 -15.30
N LYS A 109 -2.47 -19.74 -14.42
CA LYS A 109 -3.80 -19.13 -14.61
C LYS A 109 -3.87 -18.26 -15.87
N LEU A 110 -2.76 -17.64 -16.24
CA LEU A 110 -2.61 -16.82 -17.43
C LEU A 110 -2.22 -17.65 -18.68
N GLY A 111 -2.29 -18.98 -18.61
CA GLY A 111 -2.04 -19.87 -19.74
C GLY A 111 -0.56 -20.22 -19.98
N TRP A 112 0.33 -19.96 -19.02
CA TRP A 112 1.74 -20.36 -19.13
C TRP A 112 1.92 -21.86 -18.88
N ASN A 113 2.51 -22.54 -19.87
CA ASN A 113 2.78 -23.97 -19.84
C ASN A 113 4.25 -24.23 -19.51
N GLU A 114 4.54 -24.90 -18.39
CA GLU A 114 5.91 -25.20 -17.92
C GLU A 114 6.75 -26.05 -18.89
N GLU A 115 6.12 -26.65 -19.90
CA GLU A 115 6.75 -27.58 -20.84
C GLU A 115 7.53 -26.90 -21.98
N GLU A 116 7.31 -25.60 -22.25
CA GLU A 116 7.82 -24.95 -23.47
C GLU A 116 8.98 -23.96 -23.26
N VAL A 117 9.21 -23.43 -22.05
CA VAL A 117 10.31 -22.48 -21.76
C VAL A 117 10.74 -22.61 -20.29
N PRO A 118 12.06 -22.57 -19.95
CA PRO A 118 12.48 -22.47 -18.55
C PRO A 118 11.81 -21.27 -17.87
N PHE A 119 11.53 -21.40 -16.57
CA PHE A 119 10.87 -20.37 -15.79
C PHE A 119 11.50 -19.00 -16.09
N PRO A 120 10.69 -17.99 -16.46
CA PRO A 120 11.19 -16.73 -16.96
C PRO A 120 12.29 -16.15 -16.04
N SER A 121 13.51 -16.06 -16.56
CA SER A 121 14.69 -15.60 -15.79
C SER A 121 15.24 -14.29 -16.37
N GLY A 122 15.31 -13.26 -15.52
CA GLY A 122 15.82 -11.92 -15.87
C GLY A 122 14.74 -10.97 -16.41
N PRO A 123 14.94 -9.64 -16.34
CA PRO A 123 13.99 -8.69 -16.90
C PRO A 123 13.93 -8.85 -18.42
N SER A 124 12.76 -9.15 -18.96
CA SER A 124 12.57 -9.28 -20.40
C SER A 124 11.32 -8.52 -20.82
N SER A 125 11.53 -7.50 -21.66
CA SER A 125 10.48 -6.67 -22.25
C SER A 125 9.56 -7.43 -23.23
N THR A 126 9.79 -8.72 -23.44
CA THR A 126 9.01 -9.59 -24.33
C THR A 126 8.08 -10.54 -23.56
N TRP A 127 8.04 -10.51 -22.23
CA TRP A 127 7.09 -11.32 -21.44
C TRP A 127 5.67 -10.75 -21.42
N VAL A 128 5.53 -9.49 -21.83
CA VAL A 128 4.23 -8.84 -21.98
C VAL A 128 3.78 -9.06 -23.43
N ASP A 129 2.76 -9.89 -23.61
CA ASP A 129 2.07 -10.01 -24.88
C ASP A 129 1.31 -8.69 -25.14
N ARG A 130 1.82 -7.91 -26.09
CA ARG A 130 1.26 -6.60 -26.43
C ARG A 130 -0.12 -6.70 -27.11
N GLU A 131 -0.46 -7.86 -27.67
CA GLU A 131 -1.76 -8.08 -28.30
C GLU A 131 -2.83 -8.43 -27.26
N MET A 132 -2.44 -9.09 -26.16
CA MET A 132 -3.31 -9.34 -25.00
C MET A 132 -3.46 -8.10 -24.08
N CYS A 133 -2.52 -7.15 -24.17
CA CYS A 133 -2.54 -5.88 -23.42
C CYS A 133 -3.50 -4.81 -23.97
N ALA A 134 -4.28 -5.07 -25.01
CA ALA A 134 -5.32 -4.14 -25.45
C ALA A 134 -6.43 -3.95 -24.39
N ASP A 135 -6.70 -4.97 -23.56
CA ASP A 135 -7.73 -4.96 -22.52
C ASP A 135 -7.22 -4.47 -21.15
N TRP A 136 -5.94 -4.10 -21.05
CA TRP A 136 -5.41 -3.40 -19.88
C TRP A 136 -5.67 -1.90 -20.09
N GLU A 137 -6.95 -1.54 -20.16
CA GLU A 137 -7.34 -0.15 -20.01
C GLU A 137 -6.91 0.30 -18.62
N ASP A 138 -5.98 1.23 -18.65
CA ASP A 138 -5.59 2.18 -17.62
C ASP A 138 -6.79 2.53 -16.69
N GLU A 139 -6.92 1.89 -15.54
CA GLU A 139 -7.55 2.53 -14.36
C GLU A 139 -6.55 3.54 -13.74
N GLY A 140 -5.89 4.32 -14.61
CA GLY A 140 -4.72 5.14 -14.33
C GLY A 140 -4.78 6.47 -15.07
N ILE A 141 -5.54 7.41 -14.51
CA ILE A 141 -5.43 8.87 -14.72
C ILE A 141 -5.77 9.37 -16.14
N GLU A 142 -7.06 9.51 -16.41
CA GLU A 142 -7.54 10.61 -17.26
C GLU A 142 -7.84 11.83 -16.38
N GLY A 143 -7.02 12.87 -16.47
CA GLY A 143 -7.32 14.14 -15.80
C GLY A 143 -6.18 15.12 -15.56
N LEU A 144 -5.18 15.22 -16.45
CA LEU A 144 -4.29 16.38 -16.51
C LEU A 144 -4.01 16.78 -17.97
N ALA A 145 -4.91 17.59 -18.53
CA ALA A 145 -4.64 18.68 -19.46
C ALA A 145 -5.90 19.54 -19.64
#